data_AF-A0AAZ1XIL7-F1
#
_entry.id   AF-A0AAZ1XIL7-F1
#
_cell.length_a   1.000
_cell.length_b   1.000
_cell.length_c   1.000
_cell.angle_alpha   90.00
_cell.angle_beta   90.00
_cell.angle_gamma   90.00
#
_symmetry.space_group_name_H-M   'P 1'
#
loop_
_entity.id
_entity.type
_entity.pdbx_description
1 polymer ?
#
loop_
_entity_poly.entity_id
_entity_poly.type
_entity_poly.pdbx_seq_one_letter_code
_entity_poly.pdbx_strand_id
1 'polypeptide(L)'
;AGVQFVSSCVSALGCGPHYEYAIEDFCLGKFRLDMQELDQRHWCNWEDTVELYEELTNCTYLVALKMDCFWPNRLVDEFFIRIHRHYFHDCSLTGRLPMDPPNRILGPFIVVPILVTLLMTALVVWRSKRSEGIV
;
A
#
# COMPACT_ATOMS: atom_id res chain seq x y z
N ALA A 1 16.29 -45.92 -9.41
CA ALA A 1 15.90 -45.32 -8.12
C ALA A 1 15.26 -43.97 -8.40
N GLY A 2 13.92 -43.91 -8.40
CA GLY A 2 13.18 -42.66 -8.59
C GLY A 2 12.78 -42.12 -7.22
N VAL A 3 13.25 -40.92 -6.86
CA VAL A 3 12.86 -40.25 -5.62
C VAL A 3 11.48 -39.65 -5.85
N GLN A 4 10.44 -40.25 -5.27
CA GLN A 4 9.11 -39.65 -5.21
C GLN A 4 9.15 -38.49 -4.21
N PHE A 5 9.13 -37.27 -4.73
CA PHE A 5 8.81 -36.09 -3.93
C PHE A 5 7.30 -36.11 -3.64
N VAL A 6 6.91 -36.68 -2.51
CA VAL A 6 5.55 -36.49 -1.98
C VAL A 6 5.46 -35.06 -1.49
N SER A 7 4.79 -34.20 -2.26
CA SER A 7 4.40 -32.87 -1.79
C SER A 7 3.26 -33.06 -0.78
N SER A 8 3.60 -33.19 0.49
CA SER A 8 2.61 -33.17 1.57
C SER A 8 2.07 -31.74 1.71
N CYS A 9 0.85 -31.50 1.24
CA CYS A 9 0.08 -30.34 1.69
C CYS A 9 -0.21 -30.52 3.19
N VAL A 10 0.54 -29.81 4.03
CA VAL A 10 0.18 -29.65 5.44
C VAL A 10 -1.10 -28.81 5.47
N SER A 11 -2.19 -29.39 5.97
CA SER A 11 -3.39 -28.61 6.27
C SER A 11 -3.05 -27.72 7.46
N ALA A 12 -2.80 -26.44 7.21
CA ALA A 12 -2.73 -25.46 8.28
C ALA A 12 -4.13 -25.34 8.90
N LEU A 13 -4.24 -25.52 10.22
CA LEU A 13 -5.47 -25.24 10.93
C LEU A 13 -5.73 -23.73 10.84
N GLY A 14 -6.80 -23.35 10.15
CA GLY A 14 -7.33 -21.99 10.22
C GLY A 14 -7.78 -21.68 11.63
N CYS A 15 -7.78 -20.40 12.00
CA CYS A 15 -8.27 -19.98 13.30
C CYS A 15 -9.77 -20.30 13.45
N GLY A 16 -10.19 -20.68 14.66
CA GLY A 16 -11.60 -20.93 15.01
C GLY A 16 -12.30 -19.68 15.58
N PRO A 17 -13.60 -19.76 15.95
CA PRO A 17 -14.38 -18.62 16.43
C PRO A 17 -13.79 -17.94 17.69
N HIS A 18 -13.07 -18.69 18.54
CA HIS A 18 -12.37 -18.10 19.70
C HIS A 18 -11.32 -17.05 19.31
N TYR A 19 -10.72 -17.17 18.12
CA TYR A 19 -9.81 -16.15 17.60
C TYR A 19 -10.55 -14.86 17.29
N GLU A 20 -11.75 -14.94 16.69
CA GLU A 20 -12.58 -13.76 16.39
C GLU A 20 -12.94 -12.99 17.67
N TYR A 21 -13.39 -13.69 18.72
CA TYR A 21 -13.64 -13.05 20.02
C TYR A 21 -12.37 -12.39 20.60
N ALA A 22 -11.21 -13.04 20.49
CA ALA A 22 -9.96 -12.51 21.02
C ALA A 22 -9.50 -11.24 20.28
N ILE A 23 -9.59 -11.20 18.94
CA ILE A 23 -9.21 -9.99 18.19
C ILE A 23 -10.21 -8.85 18.39
N GLU A 24 -11.50 -9.15 18.59
CA GLU A 24 -12.51 -8.13 18.91
C GLU A 24 -12.29 -7.52 20.31
N ASP A 25 -11.98 -8.33 21.30
CA ASP A 25 -11.79 -7.85 22.67
C ASP A 25 -10.44 -7.12 22.84
N PHE A 26 -9.34 -7.73 22.41
CA PHE A 26 -7.99 -7.21 22.66
C PHE A 26 -7.53 -6.18 21.63
N CYS A 27 -7.79 -6.43 20.33
CA CYS A 27 -7.22 -5.60 19.27
C CYS A 27 -8.17 -4.47 18.87
N LEU A 28 -9.43 -4.78 18.58
CA LEU A 28 -10.43 -3.78 18.20
C LEU A 28 -10.77 -2.84 19.36
N GLY A 29 -10.77 -3.34 20.60
CA GLY A 29 -10.97 -2.54 21.80
C GLY A 29 -10.01 -1.36 21.90
N LYS A 30 -8.71 -1.62 21.75
CA LYS A 30 -7.66 -0.58 21.70
C LYS A 30 -7.80 0.31 20.48
N PHE A 31 -7.92 -0.27 19.28
CA PHE A 31 -8.03 0.50 18.04
C PHE A 31 -9.21 1.48 18.05
N ARG A 32 -10.34 1.12 18.67
CA ARG A 32 -11.49 2.02 18.83
C ARG A 32 -11.16 3.23 19.70
N LEU A 33 -10.38 3.07 20.77
CA LEU A 33 -9.95 4.17 21.62
C LEU A 33 -9.00 5.09 20.86
N ASP A 34 -8.02 4.52 20.16
CA ASP A 34 -7.06 5.28 19.38
C ASP A 34 -7.75 6.08 18.25
N MET A 35 -8.72 5.47 17.56
CA MET A 35 -9.52 6.13 16.52
C MET A 35 -10.49 7.20 17.06
N GLN A 36 -10.93 7.07 18.32
CA GLN A 36 -11.71 8.11 18.99
C GLN A 36 -10.84 9.31 19.37
N GLU A 37 -9.61 9.08 19.81
CA GLU A 37 -8.65 10.13 20.13
C GLU A 37 -8.21 10.92 18.88
N LEU A 38 -8.03 10.24 17.75
CA LEU A 38 -7.57 10.85 16.49
C LEU A 38 -8.58 11.83 15.83
N ASP A 39 -9.86 11.81 16.24
CA ASP A 39 -10.99 12.52 15.61
C ASP A 39 -11.33 12.02 14.19
N GLN A 40 -12.63 11.93 13.88
CA GLN A 40 -13.14 11.40 12.61
C GLN A 40 -12.61 12.13 11.37
N ARG A 41 -12.25 13.41 11.50
CA ARG A 41 -11.72 14.22 10.38
C ARG A 41 -10.39 13.70 9.84
N HIS A 42 -9.61 12.98 10.65
CA HIS A 42 -8.30 12.47 10.28
C HIS A 42 -8.33 11.00 9.81
N TRP A 43 -9.48 10.32 9.90
CA TRP A 43 -9.57 8.90 9.53
C TRP A 43 -9.14 8.61 8.08
N CYS A 44 -9.33 9.56 7.15
CA CYS A 44 -8.90 9.36 5.77
C CYS A 44 -7.43 9.71 5.50
N ASN A 45 -6.74 10.38 6.43
CA ASN A 45 -5.32 10.64 6.32
C ASN A 45 -4.52 9.36 6.67
N TRP A 46 -3.76 8.85 5.71
CA TRP A 46 -2.95 7.66 5.92
C TRP A 46 -1.80 7.90 6.89
N GLU A 47 -1.18 9.08 6.83
CA GLU A 47 -0.04 9.41 7.70
C GLU A 47 -0.45 9.39 9.17
N ASP A 48 -1.69 9.77 9.46
CA ASP A 48 -2.25 9.79 10.82
C ASP A 48 -2.71 8.40 11.31
N THR A 49 -3.09 7.50 10.38
CA THR A 49 -3.73 6.22 10.70
C THR A 49 -2.83 5.00 10.52
N VAL A 50 -1.70 5.14 9.83
CA VAL A 50 -0.79 4.03 9.49
C VAL A 50 -0.27 3.32 10.75
N GLU A 51 0.15 4.06 11.77
CA GLU A 51 0.71 3.50 13.00
C GLU A 51 -0.36 2.73 13.78
N LEU A 52 -1.56 3.29 13.94
CA LEU A 52 -2.69 2.65 14.61
C LEU A 52 -3.14 1.37 13.88
N TYR A 53 -3.16 1.41 12.55
CA TYR A 53 -3.52 0.26 11.73
C TYR A 53 -2.44 -0.84 11.75
N GLU A 54 -1.16 -0.45 11.81
CA GLU A 54 -0.04 -1.37 12.00
C GLU A 54 -0.12 -2.07 13.37
N GLU A 55 -0.40 -1.32 14.44
CA GLU A 55 -0.60 -1.88 15.78
C GLU A 55 -1.76 -2.89 15.81
N LEU A 56 -2.89 -2.55 15.18
CA LEU A 56 -4.04 -3.44 15.03
C LEU A 56 -3.67 -4.73 14.28
N THR A 57 -2.94 -4.58 13.17
CA THR A 57 -2.48 -5.71 12.34
C THR A 57 -1.55 -6.62 13.13
N ASN A 58 -0.56 -6.04 13.82
CA ASN A 58 0.38 -6.78 14.65
C ASN A 58 -0.33 -7.48 15.83
N CYS A 59 -1.30 -6.82 16.47
CA CYS A 59 -2.12 -7.46 17.50
C CYS A 59 -2.83 -8.71 16.97
N THR A 60 -3.52 -8.62 15.83
CA THR A 60 -4.24 -9.78 15.25
C THR A 60 -3.31 -10.92 14.86
N TYR A 61 -2.08 -10.59 14.45
CA TYR A 61 -1.02 -11.55 14.15
C TYR A 61 -0.50 -12.24 15.43
N LEU A 62 -0.23 -11.48 16.50
CA LEU A 62 0.20 -12.03 17.79
C LEU A 62 -0.86 -12.92 18.42
N VAL A 63 -2.15 -12.56 18.31
CA VAL A 63 -3.25 -13.42 18.77
C VAL A 63 -3.29 -14.73 17.97
N ALA A 64 -3.10 -14.68 16.64
CA ALA A 64 -3.08 -15.88 15.81
C ALA A 64 -1.90 -16.80 16.17
N LEU A 65 -0.71 -16.23 16.34
CA LEU A 65 0.47 -16.94 16.82
C LEU A 65 0.23 -17.58 18.19
N LYS A 66 -0.43 -16.86 19.12
CA LYS A 66 -0.71 -17.38 20.46
C LYS A 66 -1.71 -18.54 20.46
N MET A 67 -2.63 -18.53 19.49
CA MET A 67 -3.66 -19.55 19.28
C MET A 67 -3.21 -20.68 18.34
N ASP A 68 -1.93 -20.67 17.92
CA ASP A 68 -1.30 -21.66 17.05
C ASP A 68 -2.06 -21.87 15.72
N CYS A 69 -2.52 -20.77 15.12
CA CYS A 69 -3.23 -20.78 13.84
C CYS A 69 -2.59 -19.83 12.82
N PHE A 70 -2.85 -20.11 11.55
CA PHE A 70 -2.22 -19.36 10.45
C PHE A 70 -2.81 -17.96 10.29
N TRP A 71 -1.92 -16.98 10.03
CA TRP A 71 -2.27 -15.60 9.67
C TRP A 71 -1.63 -15.27 8.31
N PRO A 72 -2.37 -14.67 7.36
CA PRO A 72 -3.78 -14.29 7.43
C PRO A 72 -4.73 -15.48 7.22
N ASN A 73 -5.99 -15.31 7.59
CA ASN A 73 -7.06 -16.30 7.43
C ASN A 73 -8.42 -15.58 7.25
N ARG A 74 -9.46 -16.35 6.88
CA ARG A 74 -10.79 -15.80 6.58
C ARG A 74 -11.39 -14.95 7.72
N LEU A 75 -11.17 -15.32 8.98
CA LEU A 75 -11.74 -14.55 10.10
C LEU A 75 -11.10 -13.17 10.22
N VAL A 76 -9.77 -13.08 10.05
CA VAL A 76 -9.09 -11.78 10.08
C VAL A 76 -9.41 -10.94 8.83
N ASP A 77 -9.64 -11.56 7.68
CA ASP A 77 -10.11 -10.86 6.47
C ASP A 77 -11.50 -10.21 6.70
N GLU A 78 -12.46 -10.99 7.22
CA GLU A 78 -13.80 -10.48 7.54
C GLU A 78 -13.74 -9.38 8.61
N PHE A 79 -12.90 -9.53 9.62
CA PHE A 79 -12.63 -8.52 10.65
C PHE A 79 -12.13 -7.20 10.05
N PHE A 80 -11.09 -7.22 9.22
CA PHE A 80 -10.58 -6.01 8.60
C PHE A 80 -11.58 -5.37 7.64
N ILE A 81 -12.36 -6.17 6.89
CA ILE A 81 -13.45 -5.63 6.05
C ILE A 81 -14.47 -4.87 6.91
N ARG A 82 -14.84 -5.36 8.10
CA ARG A 82 -15.74 -4.64 9.01
C ARG A 82 -15.14 -3.31 9.47
N ILE A 83 -13.84 -3.30 9.79
CA ILE A 83 -13.12 -2.08 10.19
C ILE A 83 -13.08 -1.06 9.06
N HIS A 84 -12.74 -1.47 7.84
CA HIS A 84 -12.74 -0.61 6.65
C HIS A 84 -14.11 -0.02 6.36
N ARG A 85 -15.18 -0.83 6.48
CA ARG A 85 -16.55 -0.35 6.32
C ARG A 85 -17.01 0.60 7.42
N HIS A 86 -16.44 0.52 8.61
CA HIS A 86 -16.83 1.39 9.72
C HIS A 86 -16.07 2.71 9.68
N TYR A 87 -14.74 2.66 9.68
CA TYR A 87 -13.88 3.83 9.83
C TYR A 87 -13.47 4.47 8.49
N PHE A 88 -13.36 3.68 7.41
CA PHE A 88 -12.74 4.14 6.16
C PHE A 88 -13.69 4.15 4.95
N HIS A 89 -15.01 4.06 5.17
CA HIS A 89 -16.00 3.91 4.09
C HIS A 89 -16.09 5.11 3.14
N ASP A 90 -15.82 6.32 3.64
CA ASP A 90 -15.84 7.55 2.84
C ASP A 90 -14.44 7.92 2.29
N CYS A 91 -13.41 7.12 2.59
CA CYS A 91 -12.04 7.47 2.23
C CYS A 91 -11.73 7.08 0.78
N SER A 92 -11.18 8.03 0.02
CA SER A 92 -10.70 7.75 -1.34
C SER A 92 -9.41 6.91 -1.31
N LEU A 93 -9.32 5.92 -2.19
CA LEU A 93 -8.09 5.14 -2.42
C LEU A 93 -6.98 5.96 -3.11
N THR A 94 -7.30 7.17 -3.58
CA THR A 94 -6.39 8.02 -4.34
C THR A 94 -5.18 8.43 -3.49
N GLY A 95 -3.97 8.23 -4.01
CA GLY A 95 -2.71 8.62 -3.37
C GLY A 95 -2.03 7.55 -2.50
N ARG A 96 -2.67 6.40 -2.24
CA ARG A 96 -2.06 5.28 -1.49
C ARG A 96 -1.29 4.27 -2.37
N LEU A 97 -1.66 4.15 -3.64
CA LEU A 97 -1.01 3.24 -4.58
C LEU A 97 0.02 4.01 -5.41
N PRO A 98 1.29 3.56 -5.48
CA PRO A 98 2.23 4.08 -6.46
C PRO A 98 1.62 3.90 -7.85
N MET A 99 1.20 4.99 -8.46
CA MET A 99 0.54 4.99 -9.76
C MET A 99 1.11 6.12 -10.59
N ASP A 100 1.37 5.83 -11.87
CA ASP A 100 1.85 6.84 -12.80
C ASP A 100 0.83 7.98 -12.89
N PRO A 101 1.30 9.24 -12.98
CA PRO A 101 0.41 10.36 -13.15
C PRO A 101 -0.33 10.24 -14.49
N PRO A 102 -1.56 10.76 -14.60
CA PRO A 102 -2.33 10.68 -15.84
C PRO A 102 -1.55 11.26 -17.02
N ASN A 103 -1.71 10.68 -18.21
CA ASN A 103 -0.95 11.04 -19.42
C ASN A 103 -0.94 12.53 -19.75
N ARG A 104 -1.99 13.28 -19.37
CA ARG A 104 -2.05 14.74 -19.51
C ARG A 104 -0.95 15.49 -18.76
N ILE A 105 -0.45 14.93 -17.66
CA ILE A 105 0.65 15.46 -16.84
C ILE A 105 1.96 14.84 -17.30
N LEU A 106 2.00 13.51 -17.45
CA LEU A 106 3.22 12.78 -17.82
C LEU A 106 3.73 13.14 -19.23
N GLY A 107 2.82 13.30 -20.20
CA GLY A 107 3.15 13.58 -21.59
C GLY A 107 3.99 14.85 -21.78
N PRO A 108 3.57 16.02 -21.25
CA PRO A 108 4.37 17.23 -21.28
C PRO A 108 5.76 17.07 -20.63
N PHE A 109 5.86 16.35 -19.52
CA PHE A 109 7.16 16.07 -18.86
C PHE A 109 8.10 15.25 -19.74
N ILE A 110 7.58 14.43 -20.66
CA ILE A 110 8.39 13.68 -21.63
C ILE A 110 8.74 14.54 -22.84
N VAL A 111 7.75 15.24 -23.41
CA VAL A 111 7.90 15.99 -24.67
C VAL A 111 8.80 17.22 -24.50
N VAL A 112 8.66 17.96 -23.40
CA VAL A 112 9.42 19.21 -23.19
C VAL A 112 10.94 18.98 -23.18
N PRO A 113 11.50 18.03 -22.42
CA PRO A 113 12.94 17.72 -22.47
C PRO A 113 13.43 17.30 -23.86
N ILE A 114 12.63 16.54 -24.62
CA ILE A 114 12.98 16.14 -25.99
C ILE A 114 13.05 17.37 -26.90
N LEU A 115 12.05 18.25 -26.85
CA LEU A 115 12.07 19.48 -27.65
C LEU A 115 13.24 20.39 -27.27
N VAL A 116 13.56 20.52 -25.97
CA VAL A 116 14.70 21.31 -25.50
C VAL A 116 16.03 20.74 -26.00
N THR A 117 16.22 19.42 -25.93
CA THR A 117 17.44 18.78 -26.45
C THR A 117 17.59 18.97 -27.96
N LEU A 118 16.51 18.82 -28.73
CA LEU A 118 16.50 19.09 -30.17
C LEU A 118 16.80 20.55 -30.51
N LEU A 119 16.23 21.50 -29.76
CA LEU A 119 16.51 22.93 -29.95
C LEU A 119 17.97 23.26 -29.62
N MET A 120 18.49 22.77 -28.50
CA MET A 120 19.88 23.02 -28.09
C MET A 120 20.87 22.44 -29.09
N THR A 121 20.65 21.21 -29.56
CA THR A 121 21.49 20.58 -30.59
C THR A 121 21.45 21.37 -31.90
N ALA A 122 20.27 21.80 -32.36
CA ALA A 122 20.13 22.65 -33.54
C ALA A 122 20.87 24.00 -33.38
N LEU A 123 20.75 24.63 -32.21
CA LEU A 123 21.45 25.88 -31.89
C LEU A 123 22.98 25.71 -31.89
N VAL A 124 23.49 24.61 -31.32
CA VAL A 124 24.92 24.30 -31.30
C VAL A 124 25.44 24.07 -32.71
N VAL A 125 24.76 23.27 -33.52
CA VAL A 125 25.13 23.01 -34.92
C VAL A 125 25.12 24.31 -35.73
N TRP A 126 24.10 25.14 -35.56
CA TRP A 126 24.01 26.43 -36.23
C TRP A 126 25.15 27.38 -35.84
N ARG A 127 25.47 27.47 -34.55
CA ARG A 127 26.58 28.29 -34.05
C ARG A 127 27.94 27.79 -34.53
N SER A 128 28.15 26.47 -34.50
CA SER A 128 29.38 25.84 -34.99
C SER A 128 29.60 26.13 -36.47
N LYS A 129 28.59 25.91 -37.33
CA LYS A 129 28.68 26.20 -38.76
C LYS A 129 28.91 27.69 -39.07
N ARG A 130 28.32 28.60 -38.29
CA ARG A 130 28.56 30.05 -38.43
C ARG A 130 29.95 30.47 -37.97
N SER A 131 30.52 29.79 -36.98
CA SER A 131 31.87 30.03 -36.50
C SER A 131 32.95 29.47 -37.44
N GLU A 132 32.65 28.42 -38.21
CA GLU A 132 33.56 27.89 -39.24
C GLU A 132 33.51 28.69 -40.54
N GLY A 133 32.37 29.32 -40.86
CA GLY A 133 32.21 30.21 -42.02
C GLY A 133 32.70 31.65 -41.82
N ILE A 134 33.34 31.96 -40.69
CA ILE A 134 33.96 33.25 -40.38
C ILE A 134 35.49 33.10 -40.30
N VAL A 135 36.09 32.58 -41.37
CA VAL A 135 37.53 32.65 -41.70
C VAL A 135 37.64 32.99 -43.18
#